data_AF-A0A257LPW3-F1
#
_entry.id   AF-A0A257LPW3-F1
#
_cell.length_a   1.000
_cell.length_b   1.000
_cell.length_c   1.000
_cell.angle_alpha   90.00
_cell.angle_beta   90.00
_cell.angle_gamma   90.00
#
_symmetry.space_group_name_H-M   'P 1'
#
loop_
_entity.id
_entity.type
_entity.pdbx_description
1 polymer ?
#
loop_
_entity_poly.entity_id
_entity_poly.type
_entity_poly.pdbx_seq_one_letter_code
_entity_poly.pdbx_strand_id
1 'polypeptide(L)' 'SINLGGRELSMGQLTRELASFAAQPKPPVFRIRMDAKTTAQQFISVMDELKKQRLFKITFDTQTQS' A
#
# COMPACT_ATOMS: atom_id res chain seq x y z
N SER A 1 0.48 11.19 3.93
CA SER A 1 1.37 10.18 4.54
C SER A 1 0.78 8.80 4.32
N ILE A 2 1.59 7.74 4.43
CA ILE A 2 1.11 6.38 4.18
C ILE A 2 0.76 5.74 5.52
N ASN A 3 -0.45 5.21 5.67
CA ASN A 3 -0.84 4.46 6.85
C ASN A 3 -0.93 2.96 6.53
N LEU A 4 -0.25 2.12 7.32
CA LEU A 4 -0.30 0.67 7.22
C LEU A 4 -0.67 0.08 8.58
N GLY A 5 -1.86 -0.51 8.68
CA GLY A 5 -2.33 -1.15 9.92
C GLY A 5 -2.40 -0.18 11.12
N GLY A 6 -2.70 1.10 10.88
CA GLY A 6 -2.74 2.14 11.93
C GLY A 6 -1.42 2.87 12.15
N ARG A 7 -0.32 2.43 11.52
CA ARG A 7 1.00 3.06 11.66
C ARG A 7 1.27 4.00 10.49
N GLU A 8 1.71 5.22 10.80
CA GLU A 8 2.16 6.17 9.78
C GLU A 8 3.61 5.85 9.39
N LEU A 9 3.84 5.64 8.10
CA LEU A 9 5.11 5.23 7.53
C LEU A 9 5.57 6.22 6.46
N SER A 10 6.88 6.44 6.41
CA SER A 10 7.54 6.99 5.23
C SER A 10 7.66 5.95 4.11
N MET A 11 7.93 6.39 2.89
CA MET A 11 8.06 5.47 1.74
C MET A 11 9.15 4.40 1.96
N GLY A 12 10.32 4.79 2.48
CA GLY A 12 11.39 3.84 2.77
C GLY A 12 11.10 2.88 3.93
N GLN A 13 10.17 3.21 4.82
CA GLN A 13 9.66 2.27 5.82
C GLN A 13 8.64 1.32 5.19
N LEU A 14 7.75 1.82 4.34
CA LEU A 14 6.81 1.00 3.58
C LEU A 14 7.54 -0.10 2.80
N THR A 15 8.61 0.22 2.06
CA THR A 15 9.40 -0.76 1.30
C THR A 15 9.87 -1.93 2.18
N ARG A 16 10.38 -1.63 3.38
CA ARG A 16 10.91 -2.63 4.32
C ARG A 16 9.79 -3.51 4.89
N GLU A 17 8.67 -2.91 5.26
CA GLU A 17 7.51 -3.65 5.76
C GLU A 17 6.94 -4.56 4.65
N LEU A 18 6.78 -4.05 3.43
CA LEU A 18 6.34 -4.83 2.28
C LEU A 18 7.26 -6.02 1.97
N ALA A 19 8.58 -5.83 2.06
CA ALA A 19 9.53 -6.93 1.89
C ALA A 19 9.30 -8.04 2.95
N SER A 20 8.99 -7.66 4.19
CA SER A 20 8.67 -8.64 5.26
C SER A 20 7.39 -9.43 4.97
N PHE A 21 6.36 -8.80 4.39
CA PHE A 21 5.13 -9.47 3.98
C PHE A 21 5.31 -10.37 2.77
N ALA A 22 6.17 -9.97 1.82
CA ALA A 22 6.50 -10.78 0.66
C ALA A 22 7.28 -12.05 1.00
N ALA A 23 8.06 -12.03 2.09
CA ALA A 23 8.78 -13.19 2.61
C ALA A 23 7.86 -14.23 3.30
N GLN A 24 6.59 -13.91 3.55
CA GLN A 24 5.68 -14.84 4.21
C GLN A 24 5.25 -15.96 3.23
N PRO A 25 5.08 -17.22 3.71
CA PRO A 25 4.63 -18.34 2.86
C PRO A 25 3.30 -18.08 2.14
N LYS A 26 2.44 -17.25 2.76
CA LYS A 26 1.18 -16.79 2.19
C LYS A 26 1.09 -15.26 2.37
N PRO A 27 1.51 -14.47 1.37
CA PRO A 27 1.47 -13.03 1.47
C PRO A 27 0.04 -12.52 1.69
N PRO A 28 -0.16 -11.48 2.51
CA PRO A 28 -1.47 -10.93 2.79
C PRO A 28 -2.07 -10.23 1.55
N VAL A 29 -3.39 -10.07 1.56
CA VAL A 29 -4.09 -9.21 0.60
C VAL A 29 -4.02 -7.78 1.12
N PHE A 30 -3.49 -6.86 0.33
CA PHE A 30 -3.40 -5.45 0.70
C PHE A 30 -4.67 -4.71 0.29
N ARG A 31 -5.28 -4.01 1.25
CA ARG A 31 -6.38 -3.08 0.96
C ARG A 31 -5.81 -1.67 0.82
N ILE A 32 -5.98 -1.07 -0.35
CA ILE A 32 -5.55 0.30 -0.62
C ILE A 32 -6.78 1.20 -0.51
N ARG A 33 -6.76 2.08 0.49
CA ARG A 33 -7.74 3.15 0.65
C ARG A 33 -7.09 4.48 0.28
N MET A 34 -7.76 5.23 -0.58
CA MET A 34 -7.36 6.56 -0.99
C MET A 34 -8.48 7.54 -0.64
N ASP A 35 -8.11 8.76 -0.26
CA ASP A 35 -9.03 9.86 -0.06
C ASP A 35 -9.05 10.78 -1.30
N ALA A 36 -10.01 11.71 -1.34
CA ALA A 36 -10.15 12.66 -2.44
C ALA A 36 -8.97 13.63 -2.63
N LYS A 37 -8.05 13.71 -1.64
CA LYS A 37 -6.85 14.54 -1.69
C LYS A 37 -5.62 13.77 -2.19
N THR A 38 -5.73 12.45 -2.31
CA THR A 38 -4.64 11.59 -2.74
C THR A 38 -4.32 11.87 -4.20
N THR A 39 -3.06 12.20 -4.50
CA THR A 39 -2.64 12.47 -5.87
C THR A 39 -2.37 11.17 -6.63
N ALA A 40 -2.55 11.19 -7.95
CA ALA A 40 -2.19 10.06 -8.81
C ALA A 40 -0.71 9.64 -8.63
N GLN A 41 0.18 10.60 -8.42
CA GLN A 41 1.61 10.32 -8.18
C GLN A 41 1.85 9.56 -6.87
N GLN A 42 1.16 9.93 -5.78
CA GLN A 42 1.25 9.21 -4.51
C GLN A 42 0.75 7.78 -4.67
N PHE A 43 -0.36 7.60 -5.39
CA PHE A 43 -0.89 6.28 -5.71
C PHE A 43 0.11 5.42 -6.50
N ILE A 44 0.66 5.96 -7.60
CA ILE A 44 1.63 5.25 -8.44
C ILE A 44 2.85 4.86 -7.62
N SER A 45 3.35 5.75 -6.75
CA SER A 45 4.50 5.46 -5.89
C SER A 45 4.26 4.25 -4.99
N VAL A 46 3.09 4.16 -4.35
CA VAL A 46 2.72 3.00 -3.51
C VAL A 46 2.58 1.73 -4.36
N MET A 47 1.99 1.84 -5.54
CA MET A 47 1.82 0.72 -6.47
C MET A 47 3.17 0.17 -6.95
N ASP A 48 4.14 1.03 -7.23
CA ASP A 48 5.48 0.62 -7.65
C ASP A 48 6.23 -0.11 -6.53
N GLU A 49 6.06 0.32 -5.27
CA GLU A 49 6.62 -0.39 -4.11
C GLU A 49 6.02 -1.79 -3.93
N LEU A 50 4.71 -1.93 -4.10
CA LEU A 50 4.04 -3.24 -4.07
C LEU A 50 4.53 -4.15 -5.21
N LYS A 51 4.66 -3.60 -6.43
CA LYS A 51 5.16 -4.32 -7.60
C LYS A 51 6.59 -4.83 -7.41
N LYS A 52 7.49 -4.00 -6.85
CA LYS A 52 8.88 -4.40 -6.56
C LYS A 52 8.95 -5.66 -5.70
N GLN A 53 8.00 -5.82 -4.78
CA GLN A 53 7.92 -6.96 -3.86
C GLN A 53 7.01 -8.10 -4.37
N ARG A 54 6.51 -8.02 -5.62
CA ARG A 54 5.57 -8.98 -6.23
C ARG A 54 4.26 -9.17 -5.44
N LEU A 55 3.84 -8.14 -4.70
CA LEU A 55 2.62 -8.13 -3.89
C LEU A 55 1.43 -7.68 -4.73
N PHE A 56 0.93 -8.58 -5.58
CA PHE A 56 -0.15 -8.27 -6.53
C PHE A 56 -1.57 -8.53 -6.00
N LYS A 57 -1.69 -9.16 -4.83
CA LYS A 57 -2.99 -9.41 -4.19
C LYS A 57 -3.48 -8.13 -3.52
N ILE A 58 -4.12 -7.27 -4.30
CA ILE A 58 -4.58 -5.97 -3.86
C ILE A 58 -6.09 -5.82 -4.06
N THR A 59 -6.73 -5.08 -3.15
CA THR A 59 -8.14 -4.67 -3.26
C THR A 59 -8.22 -3.17 -3.07
N PHE A 60 -8.91 -2.49 -3.98
CA PHE A 60 -9.10 -1.05 -3.90
C PHE A 60 -10.45 -0.74 -3.28
N ASP A 61 -10.44 0.18 -2.33
CA ASP A 61 -11.64 0.71 -1.68
C ASP A 61 -11.60 2.23 -1.79
N THR A 62 -12.50 2.80 -2.60
CA THR A 62 -12.70 4.24 -2.69
C THR A 62 -13.91 4.59 -1.86
N GLN A 63 -13.70 5.23 -0.70
CA GLN A 63 -14.80 5.82 0.03
C GLN A 63 -15.20 7.11 -0.67
N THR A 64 -16.15 7.00 -1.62
CA THR A 64 -16.91 8.16 -2.08
C THR A 64 -17.75 8.63 -0.90
N GLN A 65 -17.38 9.77 -0.33
CA GLN A 65 -18.18 10.43 0.71
C GLN A 65 -19.54 10.73 0.07
N SER A 66 -20.56 9.96 0.48
CA SER A 66 -21.96 10.22 0.13
C SER A 66 -22.51 11.31 1.05
#